data_AF-A0A945YF35-F1
#
_entry.id   AF-A0A945YF35-F1
#
_cell.length_a   1.000
_cell.length_b   1.000
_cell.length_c   1.000
_cell.angle_alpha   90.00
_cell.angle_beta   90.00
_cell.angle_gamma   90.00
#
_symmetry.space_group_name_H-M   'P 1'
#
loop_
_entity.id
_entity.type
_entity.pdbx_description
1 polymer ?
#
loop_
_entity_poly.entity_id
_entity_poly.type
_entity_poly.pdbx_seq_one_letter_code
_entity_poly.pdbx_strand_id
1 'polypeptide(L)'
;MLPVRRFVLLVLSLSLTGGGAGAADVVLDLSFGWNKSPIEVPSHSLQSPADQSLRFTRVAGLISEIALVRSDGSSVHLPGQYGFFSADENRNKIRLHNVPDGDYTGLSMRIGVPPKVNHGDPAQWPAGHALNPLVNSLHWGWTGGYVFLAVEGKFGASPETLDQGFSFHLATDELAMPVRFNRKFSITGDSRILLMFDLADWLGDLEMDSDRGTTSSHSRENDPTARELADRTGPAFWFGNAIADSSIAAQIEETPSTTSATALLFDIPAGWPQPELPADNLPTAAGVALGESLFHDPRLSGNGTQSCSECHQAKLAFGDNIALSIGINGDLGERNSMPLFNLAWNPNFAWDGSQPRIRDQAIAAMTNPIEMDANPAVVVATLETDETVRAAFATAFGDDEITTIRIGRALEQFLLTLVSSDSKFDQMVAGHTELTAQETRGMELFNTEFDPRQRQFGADCFHCHGGSLFTDFAAKNNGLDLRSIDAGRAKVTGEQSDYGKFKTPSLRNVALTAPYMHDGRFDTLEDVMNHYVGGVQRPDQLDPNLAKHPGPGVPLSLEDRDALIAFLKTLTDPKFAAN
;
A
#
# COMPACT_ATOMS: atom_id res chain seq x y z
N MET A 1 38.89 46.37 -69.74
CA MET A 1 38.73 45.00 -69.20
C MET A 1 38.35 45.11 -67.72
N LEU A 2 37.41 44.26 -67.29
CA LEU A 2 36.83 44.05 -65.95
C LEU A 2 35.70 45.03 -65.50
N PRO A 3 34.48 44.53 -65.21
CA PRO A 3 33.34 45.34 -64.80
C PRO A 3 33.16 45.42 -63.27
N VAL A 4 32.61 46.54 -62.82
CA VAL A 4 32.15 46.81 -61.45
C VAL A 4 30.79 46.14 -61.24
N ARG A 5 30.68 45.20 -60.29
CA ARG A 5 29.40 44.62 -59.84
C ARG A 5 28.85 45.39 -58.64
N ARG A 6 27.64 45.91 -58.78
CA ARG A 6 26.80 46.48 -57.72
C ARG A 6 26.28 45.36 -56.81
N PHE A 7 26.41 45.53 -55.50
CA PHE A 7 25.72 44.71 -54.50
C PHE A 7 24.26 45.17 -54.38
N VAL A 8 23.32 44.25 -54.56
CA VAL A 8 21.90 44.42 -54.21
C VAL A 8 21.70 43.72 -52.87
N LEU A 9 21.31 44.48 -51.85
CA LEU A 9 20.91 43.95 -50.54
C LEU A 9 19.48 43.39 -50.67
N LEU A 10 19.33 42.06 -50.60
CA LEU A 10 18.04 41.40 -50.51
C LEU A 10 17.70 41.24 -49.02
N VAL A 11 16.75 42.01 -48.51
CA VAL A 11 16.19 41.83 -47.17
C VAL A 11 15.22 40.66 -47.23
N LEU A 12 15.66 39.50 -46.73
CA LEU A 12 14.80 38.33 -46.54
C LEU A 12 13.98 38.58 -45.26
N SER A 13 12.71 38.95 -45.42
CA SER A 13 11.72 38.92 -44.34
C SER A 13 11.46 37.47 -43.95
N LEU A 14 12.09 37.01 -42.88
CA LEU A 14 11.81 35.72 -42.27
C LEU A 14 10.43 35.81 -41.60
N SER A 15 9.40 35.36 -42.32
CA SER A 15 8.09 35.08 -41.74
C SER A 15 8.26 33.97 -40.70
N LEU A 16 8.11 34.31 -39.42
CA LEU A 16 7.97 33.39 -38.30
C LEU A 16 6.74 32.50 -38.58
N THR A 17 6.97 31.34 -39.18
CA THR A 17 6.03 30.24 -39.18
C THR A 17 5.86 29.77 -37.73
N GLY A 18 4.60 29.68 -37.28
CA GLY A 18 4.22 29.42 -35.90
C GLY A 18 5.01 28.29 -35.25
N GLY A 19 5.50 28.55 -34.04
CA GLY A 19 6.10 27.54 -33.18
C GLY A 19 5.09 26.42 -32.95
N GLY A 20 5.50 25.18 -33.19
CA GLY A 20 4.79 24.04 -32.66
C GLY A 20 4.68 24.21 -31.15
N ALA A 21 3.47 24.08 -30.61
CA ALA A 21 3.23 24.11 -29.17
C ALA A 21 4.13 23.04 -28.52
N GLY A 22 5.07 23.48 -27.69
CA GLY A 22 5.81 22.56 -26.83
C GLY A 22 4.81 21.84 -25.93
N ALA A 23 4.94 20.53 -25.82
CA ALA A 23 4.18 19.75 -24.84
C ALA A 23 5.01 19.73 -23.56
N ALA A 24 4.47 20.28 -22.48
CA ALA A 24 5.12 20.42 -21.18
C ALA A 24 4.73 19.28 -20.22
N ASP A 25 5.62 18.96 -19.29
CA ASP A 25 5.25 18.23 -18.07
C ASP A 25 4.74 19.22 -17.02
N VAL A 26 3.53 18.98 -16.51
CA VAL A 26 2.92 19.83 -15.49
C VAL A 26 2.73 19.02 -14.21
N VAL A 27 3.20 19.53 -13.08
CA VAL A 27 2.98 18.90 -11.77
C VAL A 27 1.86 19.60 -11.03
N LEU A 28 0.81 18.86 -10.65
CA LEU A 28 -0.12 19.32 -9.61
C LEU A 28 0.56 19.09 -8.26
N ASP A 29 0.90 20.18 -7.55
CA ASP A 29 1.57 20.18 -6.25
C ASP A 29 0.51 20.46 -5.17
N LEU A 30 0.13 19.41 -4.45
CA LEU A 30 -0.94 19.43 -3.46
C LEU A 30 -0.38 19.78 -2.08
N SER A 31 -1.06 20.69 -1.38
CA SER A 31 -0.86 20.92 0.05
C SER A 31 -2.16 20.70 0.81
N PHE A 32 -2.07 20.44 2.10
CA PHE A 32 -3.24 20.26 2.97
C PHE A 32 -3.33 21.41 3.95
N GLY A 33 -4.54 21.90 4.18
CA GLY A 33 -4.79 23.08 4.99
C GLY A 33 -5.80 22.84 6.11
N TRP A 34 -5.69 23.65 7.16
CA TRP A 34 -6.74 23.85 8.16
C TRP A 34 -6.97 25.34 8.32
N ASN A 35 -8.19 25.82 8.05
CA ASN A 35 -8.51 27.26 8.00
C ASN A 35 -7.54 28.03 7.09
N LYS A 36 -7.22 27.43 5.94
CA LYS A 36 -6.33 27.93 4.88
C LYS A 36 -4.87 28.10 5.29
N SER A 37 -4.50 27.55 6.45
CA SER A 37 -3.11 27.48 6.90
C SER A 37 -2.57 26.08 6.62
N PRO A 38 -1.38 25.94 6.03
CA PRO A 38 -0.80 24.63 5.75
C PRO A 38 -0.64 23.78 7.02
N ILE A 39 -0.91 22.50 6.89
CA ILE A 39 -0.68 21.48 7.93
C ILE A 39 0.07 20.29 7.33
N GLU A 40 0.77 19.54 8.19
CA GLU A 40 1.27 18.21 7.87
C GLU A 40 0.22 17.15 8.23
N VAL A 41 0.34 15.97 7.62
CA VAL A 41 -0.42 14.77 7.97
C VAL A 41 0.60 13.65 8.20
N PRO A 42 0.59 12.95 9.35
CA PRO A 42 -0.29 13.13 10.50
C PRO A 42 -0.21 14.52 11.14
N SER A 43 -1.35 15.13 11.44
CA SER A 43 -1.40 16.51 11.92
C SER A 43 -1.07 16.63 13.41
N HIS A 44 -0.80 17.85 13.87
CA HIS A 44 -0.96 18.17 15.29
C HIS A 44 -2.46 18.18 15.67
N SER A 45 -2.78 18.37 16.95
CA SER A 45 -4.17 18.52 17.37
C SER A 45 -4.75 19.85 16.87
N LEU A 46 -5.89 19.78 16.22
CA LEU A 46 -6.65 20.89 15.65
C LEU A 46 -7.98 21.01 16.40
N GLN A 47 -8.53 22.23 16.48
CA GLN A 47 -9.84 22.48 17.07
C GLN A 47 -10.90 22.50 15.97
N SER A 48 -11.88 21.61 16.05
CA SER A 48 -13.01 21.52 15.13
C SER A 48 -14.03 22.65 15.35
N PRO A 49 -14.84 23.00 14.34
CA PRO A 49 -15.95 23.93 14.52
C PRO A 49 -17.04 23.47 15.51
N ALA A 50 -17.08 22.18 15.83
CA ALA A 50 -17.97 21.59 16.83
C ALA A 50 -17.35 21.57 18.25
N ASP A 51 -16.31 22.36 18.49
CA ASP A 51 -15.55 22.44 19.76
C ASP A 51 -14.88 21.13 20.20
N GLN A 52 -14.57 20.23 19.27
CA GLN A 52 -13.84 18.98 19.52
C GLN A 52 -12.37 19.14 19.11
N SER A 53 -11.46 18.49 19.85
CA SER A 53 -10.08 18.36 19.39
C SER A 53 -9.97 17.16 18.45
N LEU A 54 -9.27 17.32 17.32
CA LEU A 54 -9.05 16.26 16.34
C LEU A 54 -7.65 16.28 15.74
N ARG A 55 -7.25 15.16 15.14
CA ARG A 55 -6.02 15.00 14.37
C ARG A 55 -6.32 14.17 13.14
N PHE A 56 -5.82 14.60 11.98
CA PHE A 56 -5.80 13.77 10.77
C PHE A 56 -4.59 12.84 10.80
N THR A 57 -4.79 11.56 10.50
CA THR A 57 -3.72 10.56 10.41
C THR A 57 -3.50 10.10 8.98
N ARG A 58 -4.50 10.21 8.10
CA ARG A 58 -4.40 9.86 6.68
C ARG A 58 -5.30 10.79 5.85
N VAL A 59 -4.78 11.25 4.72
CA VAL A 59 -5.56 11.94 3.68
C VAL A 59 -5.03 11.47 2.33
N ALA A 60 -5.80 10.64 1.64
CA ALA A 60 -5.39 10.00 0.39
C ALA A 60 -6.51 9.98 -0.63
N GLY A 61 -6.22 10.12 -1.92
CA GLY A 61 -7.26 10.14 -2.94
C GLY A 61 -6.76 9.97 -4.36
N LEU A 62 -7.70 9.66 -5.26
CA LEU A 62 -7.46 9.46 -6.69
C LEU A 62 -7.93 10.66 -7.48
N ILE A 63 -7.18 11.05 -8.51
CA ILE A 63 -7.54 12.14 -9.42
C ILE A 63 -7.69 11.60 -10.84
N SER A 64 -8.75 12.01 -11.53
CA SER A 64 -8.97 11.67 -12.95
C SER A 64 -9.67 12.79 -13.72
N GLU A 65 -9.94 12.55 -15.00
CA GLU A 65 -10.69 13.46 -15.89
C GLU A 65 -10.20 14.90 -15.89
N ILE A 66 -8.88 15.05 -16.00
CA ILE A 66 -8.22 16.35 -15.95
C ILE A 66 -8.42 17.07 -17.29
N ALA A 67 -8.87 18.32 -17.20
CA ALA A 67 -9.02 19.19 -18.36
C ALA A 67 -8.68 20.64 -18.03
N LEU A 68 -8.12 21.34 -19.00
CA LEU A 68 -7.81 22.76 -18.91
C LEU A 68 -8.63 23.54 -19.93
N VAL A 69 -9.11 24.73 -19.57
CA VAL A 69 -9.89 25.60 -20.46
C VAL A 69 -9.00 26.73 -20.94
N ARG A 70 -8.80 26.85 -22.25
CA ARG A 70 -8.02 27.94 -22.86
C ARG A 70 -8.76 29.26 -22.80
N SER A 71 -8.01 30.35 -22.98
CA SER A 71 -8.56 31.70 -23.02
C SER A 71 -9.57 31.94 -24.15
N ASP A 72 -9.56 31.12 -25.20
CA ASP A 72 -10.54 31.14 -26.30
C ASP A 72 -11.81 30.31 -26.02
N GLY A 73 -11.90 29.69 -24.83
CA GLY A 73 -13.01 28.83 -24.41
C GLY A 73 -12.91 27.38 -24.87
N SER A 74 -11.86 27.00 -25.62
CA SER A 74 -11.63 25.59 -25.98
C SER A 74 -11.09 24.78 -24.79
N SER A 75 -11.47 23.50 -24.69
CA SER A 75 -10.99 22.60 -23.64
C SER A 75 -9.86 21.69 -24.15
N VAL A 76 -8.82 21.55 -23.35
CA VAL A 76 -7.77 20.54 -23.48
C VAL A 76 -8.07 19.44 -22.49
N HIS A 77 -8.51 18.28 -22.97
CA HIS A 77 -8.68 17.09 -22.14
C HIS A 77 -7.38 16.29 -22.11
N LEU A 78 -7.05 15.74 -20.94
CA LEU A 78 -5.88 14.87 -20.73
C LEU A 78 -6.37 13.43 -20.44
N PRO A 79 -6.88 12.71 -21.47
CA PRO A 79 -7.45 11.39 -21.25
C PRO A 79 -6.39 10.38 -20.81
N GLY A 80 -6.79 9.45 -19.95
CA GLY A 80 -5.93 8.36 -19.48
C GLY A 80 -4.85 8.77 -18.46
N GLN A 81 -4.82 10.03 -18.03
CA GLN A 81 -3.93 10.48 -16.96
C GLN A 81 -4.65 10.42 -15.62
N TYR A 82 -4.04 9.72 -14.66
CA TYR A 82 -4.57 9.49 -13.33
C TYR A 82 -3.54 9.94 -12.28
N GLY A 83 -4.04 10.51 -11.19
CA GLY A 83 -3.23 10.85 -10.03
C GLY A 83 -3.62 10.02 -8.82
N PHE A 84 -2.64 9.78 -7.94
CA PHE A 84 -2.89 9.31 -6.58
C PHE A 84 -2.10 10.24 -5.64
N PHE A 85 -2.71 10.69 -4.57
CA PHE A 85 -2.01 11.43 -3.52
C PHE A 85 -2.23 10.75 -2.17
N SER A 86 -1.24 10.85 -1.29
CA SER A 86 -1.31 10.47 0.13
C SER A 86 -0.46 11.45 0.92
N ALA A 87 -1.10 12.19 1.83
CA ALA A 87 -0.47 13.21 2.63
C ALA A 87 0.50 12.62 3.66
N ASP A 88 0.11 11.51 4.28
CA ASP A 88 0.86 10.76 5.29
C ASP A 88 2.09 10.04 4.72
N GLU A 89 2.06 9.68 3.43
CA GLU A 89 3.21 9.15 2.71
C GLU A 89 4.04 10.24 2.00
N ASN A 90 3.68 11.51 2.18
CA ASN A 90 4.27 12.66 1.48
C ASN A 90 4.22 12.55 -0.06
N ARG A 91 3.22 11.83 -0.59
CA ARG A 91 2.97 11.67 -2.02
C ARG A 91 2.02 12.76 -2.51
N ASN A 92 2.55 13.97 -2.62
CA ASN A 92 1.75 15.19 -2.83
C ASN A 92 1.86 15.78 -4.24
N LYS A 93 2.56 15.11 -5.16
CA LYS A 93 2.83 15.60 -6.50
C LYS A 93 2.29 14.65 -7.55
N ILE A 94 1.46 15.16 -8.45
CA ILE A 94 0.91 14.38 -9.57
C ILE A 94 1.44 14.98 -10.86
N ARG A 95 2.20 14.18 -11.61
CA ARG A 95 2.74 14.59 -12.90
C ARG A 95 1.71 14.36 -14.01
N LEU A 96 1.52 15.39 -14.82
CA LEU A 96 0.72 15.38 -16.03
C LEU A 96 1.64 15.54 -17.22
N HIS A 97 1.43 14.72 -18.25
CA HIS A 97 2.25 14.70 -19.44
C HIS A 97 1.53 15.36 -20.61
N ASN A 98 2.32 15.84 -21.57
CA ASN A 98 1.83 16.37 -22.83
C ASN A 98 0.82 17.52 -22.69
N VAL A 99 0.98 18.37 -21.68
CA VAL A 99 0.12 19.54 -21.51
C VAL A 99 0.61 20.64 -22.46
N PRO A 100 -0.22 21.13 -23.40
CA PRO A 100 0.23 22.15 -24.33
C PRO A 100 0.61 23.45 -23.63
N ASP A 101 1.63 24.13 -24.12
CA ASP A 101 1.88 25.52 -23.73
C ASP A 101 0.67 26.41 -24.07
N GLY A 102 0.41 27.41 -23.23
CA GLY A 102 -0.60 28.43 -23.51
C GLY A 102 -1.20 29.10 -22.29
N ASP A 103 -2.13 30.01 -22.57
CA ASP A 103 -2.90 30.74 -21.57
C ASP A 103 -4.25 30.08 -21.30
N TYR A 104 -4.47 29.74 -20.04
CA TYR A 104 -5.64 29.05 -19.55
C TYR A 104 -6.47 29.94 -18.64
N THR A 105 -7.77 29.68 -18.60
CA THR A 105 -8.77 30.36 -17.76
C THR A 105 -9.46 29.42 -16.79
N GLY A 106 -9.19 28.12 -16.89
CA GLY A 106 -9.68 27.16 -15.92
C GLY A 106 -8.96 25.82 -15.94
N LEU A 107 -9.10 25.11 -14.84
CA LEU A 107 -8.65 23.74 -14.61
C LEU A 107 -9.82 22.99 -13.98
N SER A 108 -10.11 21.80 -14.49
CA SER A 108 -11.07 20.87 -13.87
C SER A 108 -10.45 19.50 -13.71
N MET A 109 -10.83 18.83 -12.63
CA MET A 109 -10.46 17.44 -12.35
C MET A 109 -11.59 16.78 -11.55
N ARG A 110 -11.51 15.46 -11.37
CA ARG A 110 -12.38 14.71 -10.48
C ARG A 110 -11.56 14.06 -9.38
N ILE A 111 -12.01 14.15 -8.13
CA ILE A 111 -11.58 13.24 -7.07
C ILE A 111 -12.41 11.96 -7.24
N GLY A 112 -11.73 10.85 -7.53
CA GLY A 112 -12.30 9.57 -7.96
C GLY A 112 -11.98 9.18 -9.40
N VAL A 113 -12.51 8.03 -9.83
CA VAL A 113 -12.25 7.43 -11.16
C VAL A 113 -13.54 7.26 -11.96
N PRO A 114 -13.47 7.17 -13.31
CA PRO A 114 -14.65 6.91 -14.14
C PRO A 114 -15.26 5.52 -13.86
N PRO A 115 -16.58 5.31 -14.03
CA PRO A 115 -17.25 4.04 -13.75
C PRO A 115 -16.60 2.81 -14.40
N LYS A 116 -16.17 2.93 -15.67
CA LYS A 116 -15.49 1.83 -16.38
C LYS A 116 -14.19 1.41 -15.70
N VAL A 117 -13.46 2.37 -15.13
CA VAL A 117 -12.23 2.10 -14.36
C VAL A 117 -12.60 1.57 -12.98
N ASN A 118 -13.62 2.16 -12.37
CA ASN A 118 -14.09 1.79 -11.04
C ASN A 118 -14.46 0.29 -10.95
N HIS A 119 -15.15 -0.22 -11.96
CA HIS A 119 -15.58 -1.63 -12.05
C HIS A 119 -14.68 -2.48 -12.95
N GLY A 120 -13.50 -1.96 -13.30
CA GLY A 120 -12.53 -2.66 -14.15
C GLY A 120 -11.57 -3.52 -13.34
N ASP A 121 -10.85 -4.41 -14.04
CA ASP A 121 -9.83 -5.25 -13.41
C ASP A 121 -8.64 -4.39 -12.92
N PRO A 122 -8.33 -4.34 -11.61
CA PRO A 122 -7.17 -3.60 -11.12
C PRO A 122 -5.84 -4.19 -11.59
N ALA A 123 -5.80 -5.48 -11.99
CA ALA A 123 -4.61 -6.16 -12.52
C ALA A 123 -4.13 -5.61 -13.86
N GLN A 124 -4.93 -4.79 -14.54
CA GLN A 124 -4.53 -4.16 -15.80
C GLN A 124 -3.51 -3.04 -15.61
N TRP A 125 -3.38 -2.52 -14.39
CA TRP A 125 -2.52 -1.37 -14.10
C TRP A 125 -1.09 -1.82 -13.76
N PRO A 126 -0.05 -1.22 -14.39
CA PRO A 126 1.35 -1.51 -14.06
C PRO A 126 1.68 -1.29 -12.58
N ALA A 127 2.72 -1.95 -12.06
CA ALA A 127 3.12 -1.89 -10.65
C ALA A 127 3.24 -0.47 -10.09
N GLY A 128 3.85 0.48 -10.81
CA GLY A 128 4.00 1.88 -10.37
C GLY A 128 2.84 2.82 -10.72
N HIS A 129 1.77 2.32 -11.35
CA HIS A 129 0.67 3.17 -11.82
C HIS A 129 -0.19 3.68 -10.65
N ALA A 130 -0.70 4.91 -10.75
CA ALA A 130 -1.52 5.53 -9.69
C ALA A 130 -2.78 4.72 -9.30
N LEU A 131 -3.31 3.96 -10.25
CA LEU A 131 -4.48 3.10 -10.03
C LEU A 131 -4.11 1.67 -9.61
N ASN A 132 -2.84 1.31 -9.49
CA ASN A 132 -2.50 0.00 -8.93
C ASN A 132 -2.83 -0.03 -7.41
N PRO A 133 -3.65 -0.98 -6.93
CA PRO A 133 -3.99 -1.08 -5.52
C PRO A 133 -2.81 -1.24 -4.56
N LEU A 134 -1.68 -1.81 -4.99
CA LEU A 134 -0.46 -1.87 -4.16
C LEU A 134 0.20 -0.50 -3.95
N VAL A 135 -0.07 0.44 -4.87
CA VAL A 135 0.45 1.80 -4.78
C VAL A 135 -0.49 2.68 -3.98
N ASN A 136 -1.80 2.56 -4.20
CA ASN A 136 -2.74 3.51 -3.62
C ASN A 136 -3.41 3.03 -2.32
N SER A 137 -3.54 1.72 -2.10
CA SER A 137 -4.32 1.16 -0.98
C SER A 137 -5.73 1.77 -0.86
N LEU A 138 -6.37 2.03 -2.02
CA LEU A 138 -7.68 2.65 -2.20
C LEU A 138 -8.57 1.80 -3.14
N HIS A 139 -8.57 0.48 -3.00
CA HIS A 139 -9.42 -0.43 -3.78
C HIS A 139 -10.05 -1.51 -2.90
N TRP A 140 -11.36 -1.73 -3.01
CA TRP A 140 -12.12 -2.65 -2.16
C TRP A 140 -11.98 -4.14 -2.55
N GLY A 141 -10.92 -4.51 -3.27
CA GLY A 141 -10.65 -5.91 -3.63
C GLY A 141 -11.72 -6.56 -4.52
N TRP A 142 -12.20 -7.75 -4.09
CA TRP A 142 -12.93 -8.74 -4.89
C TRP A 142 -14.43 -8.46 -5.07
N THR A 143 -15.03 -7.53 -4.29
CA THR A 143 -16.45 -7.15 -4.38
C THR A 143 -16.71 -5.76 -4.98
N GLY A 144 -15.69 -4.95 -5.28
CA GLY A 144 -15.96 -3.64 -5.89
C GLY A 144 -14.80 -2.66 -5.89
N GLY A 145 -15.06 -1.52 -6.54
CA GLY A 145 -14.07 -0.58 -7.06
C GLY A 145 -13.27 0.26 -6.06
N TYR A 146 -12.85 1.43 -6.53
CA TYR A 146 -11.92 2.29 -5.83
C TYR A 146 -12.60 3.13 -4.74
N VAL A 147 -11.85 3.36 -3.66
CA VAL A 147 -12.05 4.51 -2.76
C VAL A 147 -11.52 5.74 -3.48
N PHE A 148 -12.36 6.75 -3.62
CA PHE A 148 -12.03 7.99 -4.32
C PHE A 148 -11.26 8.95 -3.41
N LEU A 149 -11.64 8.99 -2.13
CA LEU A 149 -10.99 9.79 -1.09
C LEU A 149 -11.09 9.07 0.26
N ALA A 150 -9.96 8.88 0.94
CA ALA A 150 -9.88 8.39 2.31
C ALA A 150 -9.35 9.49 3.23
N VAL A 151 -10.10 9.79 4.29
CA VAL A 151 -9.70 10.71 5.36
C VAL A 151 -9.93 10.06 6.71
N GLU A 152 -8.85 9.85 7.48
CA GLU A 152 -8.87 9.14 8.75
C GLU A 152 -8.19 9.97 9.83
N GLY A 153 -8.55 9.73 11.10
CA GLY A 153 -7.98 10.46 12.20
C GLY A 153 -8.51 10.07 13.57
N LYS A 154 -8.19 10.91 14.56
CA LYS A 154 -8.65 10.77 15.94
C LYS A 154 -9.30 12.04 16.43
N PHE A 155 -10.19 11.92 17.42
CA PHE A 155 -10.83 13.06 18.06
C PHE A 155 -11.09 12.79 19.55
N GLY A 156 -11.40 13.85 20.29
CA GLY A 156 -11.78 13.79 21.69
C GLY A 156 -12.03 15.16 22.31
N ALA A 157 -12.17 15.19 23.64
CA ALA A 157 -12.59 16.39 24.37
C ALA A 157 -11.47 17.43 24.55
N SER A 158 -10.20 17.04 24.44
CA SER A 158 -9.05 17.95 24.53
C SER A 158 -7.89 17.51 23.64
N PRO A 159 -6.92 18.40 23.35
CA PRO A 159 -5.77 18.07 22.53
C PRO A 159 -4.90 16.92 23.06
N GLU A 160 -4.93 16.70 24.37
CA GLU A 160 -4.18 15.65 25.07
C GLU A 160 -4.94 14.32 25.14
N THR A 161 -6.25 14.31 24.88
CA THR A 161 -7.10 13.12 24.98
C THR A 161 -7.87 12.90 23.68
N LEU A 162 -7.21 12.27 22.71
CA LEU A 162 -7.78 11.86 21.42
C LEU A 162 -8.04 10.35 21.41
N ASP A 163 -9.01 9.92 22.21
CA ASP A 163 -9.29 8.51 22.50
C ASP A 163 -10.23 7.84 21.50
N GLN A 164 -10.87 8.60 20.61
CA GLN A 164 -11.79 8.07 19.58
C GLN A 164 -11.21 8.22 18.17
N GLY A 165 -11.60 7.32 17.27
CA GLY A 165 -11.19 7.34 15.86
C GLY A 165 -12.30 7.78 14.93
N PHE A 166 -11.94 8.31 13.76
CA PHE A 166 -12.85 8.49 12.63
C PHE A 166 -12.22 8.01 11.31
N SER A 167 -13.06 7.57 10.37
CA SER A 167 -12.66 7.00 9.07
C SER A 167 -13.71 7.26 7.99
N PHE A 168 -13.41 8.16 7.06
CA PHE A 168 -14.29 8.52 5.95
C PHE A 168 -13.70 8.05 4.62
N HIS A 169 -14.28 7.03 4.02
CA HIS A 169 -13.91 6.50 2.72
C HIS A 169 -15.01 6.79 1.70
N LEU A 170 -14.81 7.86 0.93
CA LEU A 170 -15.72 8.30 -0.12
C LEU A 170 -15.49 7.49 -1.39
N ALA A 171 -16.54 6.85 -1.91
CA ALA A 171 -16.49 5.90 -3.02
C ALA A 171 -17.83 5.89 -3.77
N THR A 172 -17.96 5.01 -4.78
CA THR A 172 -19.13 4.84 -5.68
C THR A 172 -19.27 5.89 -6.78
N ASP A 173 -19.84 5.46 -7.91
CA ASP A 173 -20.04 6.32 -9.09
C ASP A 173 -20.97 7.51 -8.82
N GLU A 174 -21.88 7.38 -7.84
CA GLU A 174 -22.84 8.43 -7.46
C GLU A 174 -22.22 9.58 -6.65
N LEU A 175 -21.07 9.33 -6.01
CA LEU A 175 -20.31 10.32 -5.25
C LEU A 175 -19.08 10.80 -6.03
N ALA A 176 -19.19 10.92 -7.35
CA ALA A 176 -18.17 11.56 -8.14
C ALA A 176 -17.98 13.04 -7.71
N MET A 177 -16.76 13.41 -7.32
CA MET A 177 -16.46 14.73 -6.72
C MET A 177 -15.72 15.64 -7.72
N PRO A 178 -16.43 16.50 -8.50
CA PRO A 178 -15.79 17.39 -9.45
C PRO A 178 -15.13 18.58 -8.74
N VAL A 179 -13.88 18.86 -9.10
CA VAL A 179 -13.13 20.05 -8.69
C VAL A 179 -12.96 20.96 -9.90
N ARG A 180 -13.31 22.24 -9.77
CA ARG A 180 -13.24 23.21 -10.87
C ARG A 180 -12.69 24.54 -10.39
N PHE A 181 -11.70 25.05 -11.11
CA PHE A 181 -11.09 26.35 -10.89
C PHE A 181 -11.31 27.24 -12.10
N ASN A 182 -11.86 28.43 -11.89
CA ASN A 182 -12.00 29.46 -12.91
C ASN A 182 -10.96 30.57 -12.66
N ARG A 183 -9.70 30.29 -13.01
CA ARG A 183 -8.54 31.16 -12.76
C ARG A 183 -7.67 31.27 -14.00
N LYS A 184 -7.14 32.46 -14.25
CA LYS A 184 -6.17 32.68 -15.32
C LYS A 184 -4.80 32.22 -14.90
N PHE A 185 -4.13 31.44 -15.73
CA PHE A 185 -2.75 31.01 -15.55
C PHE A 185 -2.13 30.67 -16.90
N SER A 186 -0.81 30.61 -16.95
CA SER A 186 -0.06 30.26 -18.17
C SER A 186 0.79 29.03 -17.90
N ILE A 187 0.88 28.15 -18.90
CA ILE A 187 1.85 27.04 -18.92
C ILE A 187 2.88 27.40 -19.98
N THR A 188 4.15 27.35 -19.62
CA THR A 188 5.26 27.70 -20.51
C THR A 188 6.44 26.78 -20.22
N GLY A 189 6.55 25.70 -20.99
CA GLY A 189 7.38 24.56 -20.63
C GLY A 189 6.93 23.94 -19.30
N ASP A 190 7.82 23.17 -18.70
CA ASP A 190 7.51 22.48 -17.46
C ASP A 190 7.06 23.44 -16.36
N SER A 191 5.96 23.10 -15.67
CA SER A 191 5.29 24.00 -14.73
C SER A 191 4.72 23.25 -13.53
N ARG A 192 4.58 23.91 -12.39
CA ARG A 192 3.77 23.43 -11.26
C ARG A 192 2.49 24.21 -11.13
N ILE A 193 1.41 23.53 -10.80
CA ILE A 193 0.15 24.13 -10.36
C ILE A 193 -0.03 23.80 -8.88
N LEU A 194 0.01 24.83 -8.04
CA LEU A 194 -0.16 24.69 -6.60
C LEU A 194 -1.65 24.61 -6.27
N LEU A 195 -2.06 23.54 -5.60
CA LEU A 195 -3.41 23.29 -5.15
C LEU A 195 -3.40 23.03 -3.64
N MET A 196 -4.39 23.54 -2.90
CA MET A 196 -4.55 23.23 -1.47
C MET A 196 -5.91 22.57 -1.24
N PHE A 197 -5.93 21.43 -0.55
CA PHE A 197 -7.16 20.84 -0.03
C PHE A 197 -7.34 21.29 1.42
N ASP A 198 -8.34 22.15 1.68
CA ASP A 198 -8.60 22.66 3.02
C ASP A 198 -9.56 21.74 3.79
N LEU A 199 -9.03 21.05 4.80
CA LEU A 199 -9.76 20.06 5.58
C LEU A 199 -10.77 20.70 6.53
N ALA A 200 -10.62 21.99 6.88
CA ALA A 200 -11.61 22.70 7.69
C ALA A 200 -12.86 23.02 6.87
N ASP A 201 -12.68 23.51 5.63
CA ASP A 201 -13.77 23.73 4.68
C ASP A 201 -14.44 22.40 4.27
N TRP A 202 -13.65 21.33 4.13
CA TRP A 202 -14.15 20.00 3.80
C TRP A 202 -15.01 19.38 4.92
N LEU A 203 -14.48 19.37 6.16
CA LEU A 203 -15.18 18.82 7.31
C LEU A 203 -16.39 19.70 7.68
N GLY A 204 -16.23 21.02 7.57
CA GLY A 204 -17.24 22.01 7.95
C GLY A 204 -17.69 21.85 9.40
N ASP A 205 -19.00 21.85 9.62
CA ASP A 205 -19.66 21.72 10.92
C ASP A 205 -20.00 20.28 11.34
N LEU A 206 -19.42 19.27 10.68
CA LEU A 206 -19.66 17.87 11.02
C LEU A 206 -19.16 17.56 12.45
N GLU A 207 -20.10 17.24 13.35
CA GLU A 207 -19.82 16.77 14.71
C GLU A 207 -19.44 15.28 14.67
N MET A 208 -18.30 14.92 15.27
CA MET A 208 -17.84 13.54 15.40
C MET A 208 -18.43 12.92 16.67
N ASP A 209 -19.31 11.94 16.53
CA ASP A 209 -19.99 11.30 17.66
C ASP A 209 -20.13 9.80 17.37
N SER A 210 -19.44 8.97 18.15
CA SER A 210 -19.44 7.51 17.99
C SER A 210 -20.82 6.90 18.26
N ASP A 211 -21.59 7.47 19.18
CA ASP A 211 -22.91 6.95 19.56
C ASP A 211 -23.95 7.29 18.49
N ARG A 212 -23.77 8.46 17.85
CA ARG A 212 -24.52 8.84 16.65
C ARG A 212 -23.90 8.28 15.37
N GLY A 213 -22.82 7.51 15.44
CA GLY A 213 -22.13 6.89 14.31
C GLY A 213 -21.44 7.85 13.33
N THR A 214 -21.41 9.16 13.53
CA THR A 214 -20.87 10.14 12.55
C THR A 214 -19.35 10.12 12.39
N THR A 215 -18.69 9.15 13.02
CA THR A 215 -17.25 8.93 12.96
C THR A 215 -16.81 8.07 11.78
N SER A 216 -17.71 7.48 11.01
CA SER A 216 -17.32 6.69 9.84
C SER A 216 -18.31 6.73 8.67
N SER A 217 -17.78 6.47 7.46
CA SER A 217 -18.55 6.42 6.23
C SER A 217 -17.81 5.64 5.14
N HIS A 218 -18.55 4.83 4.37
CA HIS A 218 -18.05 4.01 3.26
C HIS A 218 -18.84 4.20 1.97
N SER A 219 -19.63 5.28 1.88
CA SER A 219 -20.42 5.60 0.68
C SER A 219 -21.42 4.52 0.29
N ARG A 220 -22.01 3.85 1.29
CA ARG A 220 -23.11 2.93 1.05
C ARG A 220 -24.35 3.70 0.57
N GLU A 221 -25.30 2.97 0.00
CA GLU A 221 -26.59 3.54 -0.41
C GLU A 221 -27.25 4.25 0.80
N ASN A 222 -27.68 5.50 0.62
CA ASN A 222 -28.27 6.35 1.66
C ASN A 222 -27.32 6.70 2.84
N ASP A 223 -26.03 6.87 2.59
CA ASP A 223 -25.07 7.44 3.55
C ASP A 223 -25.06 8.99 3.47
N PRO A 224 -25.73 9.71 4.40
CA PRO A 224 -25.80 11.17 4.36
C PRO A 224 -24.45 11.82 4.67
N THR A 225 -23.62 11.18 5.51
CA THR A 225 -22.28 11.68 5.83
C THR A 225 -21.39 11.62 4.59
N ALA A 226 -21.43 10.51 3.84
CA ALA A 226 -20.70 10.40 2.58
C ALA A 226 -21.11 11.48 1.58
N ARG A 227 -22.43 11.67 1.40
CA ARG A 227 -22.98 12.63 0.44
C ARG A 227 -22.56 14.06 0.79
N GLU A 228 -22.67 14.44 2.05
CA GLU A 228 -22.30 15.77 2.53
C GLU A 228 -20.81 16.06 2.33
N LEU A 229 -19.94 15.12 2.72
CA LEU A 229 -18.49 15.26 2.53
C LEU A 229 -18.11 15.27 1.03
N ALA A 230 -18.79 14.47 0.20
CA ALA A 230 -18.58 14.48 -1.25
C ALA A 230 -18.95 15.84 -1.87
N ASP A 231 -20.09 16.42 -1.48
CA ASP A 231 -20.54 17.73 -1.96
C ASP A 231 -19.58 18.87 -1.54
N ARG A 232 -18.95 18.75 -0.36
CA ARG A 232 -17.95 19.70 0.16
C ARG A 232 -16.55 19.52 -0.46
N THR A 233 -16.25 18.37 -1.05
CA THR A 233 -14.91 18.06 -1.59
C THR A 233 -14.48 19.03 -2.68
N GLY A 234 -15.30 19.25 -3.71
CA GLY A 234 -14.97 20.19 -4.79
C GLY A 234 -14.64 21.61 -4.30
N PRO A 235 -15.56 22.25 -3.53
CA PRO A 235 -15.37 23.59 -2.97
C PRO A 235 -14.20 23.76 -2.00
N ALA A 236 -13.79 22.69 -1.31
CA ALA A 236 -12.68 22.73 -0.34
C ALA A 236 -11.28 22.79 -1.00
N PHE A 237 -11.18 22.62 -2.32
CA PHE A 237 -9.93 22.83 -3.04
C PHE A 237 -9.72 24.30 -3.42
N TRP A 238 -8.49 24.77 -3.19
CA TRP A 238 -8.04 26.12 -3.47
C TRP A 238 -6.95 26.11 -4.54
N PHE A 239 -7.08 26.98 -5.53
CA PHE A 239 -6.03 27.22 -6.52
C PHE A 239 -5.05 28.27 -5.98
N GLY A 240 -3.79 27.89 -5.81
CA GLY A 240 -2.70 28.79 -5.45
C GLY A 240 -2.21 29.57 -6.66
N ASN A 241 -1.19 29.06 -7.34
CA ASN A 241 -0.57 29.65 -8.53
C ASN A 241 -0.09 28.58 -9.50
N ALA A 242 0.11 28.94 -10.77
CA ALA A 242 0.93 28.18 -11.69
C ALA A 242 2.31 28.85 -11.82
N ILE A 243 3.38 28.06 -11.75
CA ILE A 243 4.76 28.55 -11.71
C ILE A 243 5.59 27.72 -12.68
N ALA A 244 6.33 28.37 -13.59
CA ALA A 244 7.29 27.67 -14.45
C ALA A 244 8.40 27.02 -13.59
N ASP A 245 8.73 25.77 -13.89
CA ASP A 245 9.71 24.99 -13.14
C ASP A 245 10.49 24.03 -14.03
N SER A 246 11.69 24.45 -14.45
CA SER A 246 12.59 23.66 -15.28
C SER A 246 13.25 22.48 -14.57
N SER A 247 13.06 22.31 -13.24
CA SER A 247 13.64 21.18 -12.50
C SER A 247 12.87 19.87 -12.69
N ILE A 248 11.66 19.93 -13.24
CA ILE A 248 10.78 18.78 -13.51
C ILE A 248 11.39 17.79 -14.52
N ALA A 249 12.12 18.29 -15.52
CA ALA A 249 12.82 17.47 -16.53
C ALA A 249 14.02 16.68 -15.97
N ALA A 250 14.63 17.09 -14.86
CA ALA A 250 15.89 16.52 -14.35
C ALA A 250 15.73 15.24 -13.52
N GLN A 251 14.51 14.78 -13.27
CA GLN A 251 14.21 13.58 -12.46
C GLN A 251 13.99 12.30 -13.29
N ILE A 252 14.30 12.33 -14.59
CA ILE A 252 14.07 11.22 -15.52
C ILE A 252 15.41 10.54 -15.86
N GLU A 253 15.79 9.54 -15.08
CA GLU A 253 16.72 8.50 -15.53
C GLU A 253 16.27 7.15 -14.98
N GLU A 254 15.43 6.45 -15.75
CA GLU A 254 15.27 5.00 -15.58
C GLU A 254 16.40 4.32 -16.35
N THR A 255 17.36 3.75 -15.62
CA THR A 255 18.37 2.86 -16.17
C THR A 255 17.71 1.54 -16.62
N PRO A 256 17.89 1.11 -17.89
CA PRO A 256 17.46 -0.21 -18.31
C PRO A 256 18.43 -1.26 -17.76
N SER A 257 17.91 -2.22 -16.98
CA SER A 257 18.64 -3.43 -16.60
C SER A 257 18.59 -4.44 -17.76
N THR A 258 19.74 -4.95 -18.15
CA THR A 258 19.88 -5.99 -19.17
C THR A 258 20.30 -7.29 -18.47
N THR A 259 19.38 -8.24 -18.39
CA THR A 259 19.70 -9.62 -18.01
C THR A 259 19.32 -10.57 -19.14
N SER A 260 20.26 -11.41 -19.55
CA SER A 260 20.19 -12.29 -20.73
C SER A 260 19.54 -13.66 -20.44
N ALA A 261 18.96 -13.86 -19.25
CA ALA A 261 18.27 -15.10 -18.91
C ALA A 261 16.78 -15.01 -19.29
N THR A 262 16.21 -16.10 -19.80
CA THR A 262 14.76 -16.19 -20.04
C THR A 262 14.04 -16.14 -18.71
N ALA A 263 13.42 -14.99 -18.41
CA ALA A 263 12.60 -14.82 -17.21
C ALA A 263 11.50 -15.89 -17.16
N LEU A 264 11.25 -16.42 -15.96
CA LEU A 264 10.10 -17.27 -15.71
C LEU A 264 8.83 -16.45 -15.98
N LEU A 265 7.85 -17.03 -16.67
CA LEU A 265 6.52 -16.47 -16.71
C LEU A 265 5.95 -16.53 -15.29
N PHE A 266 5.90 -15.37 -14.63
CA PHE A 266 5.27 -15.22 -13.33
C PHE A 266 3.76 -15.17 -13.53
N ASP A 267 3.05 -16.24 -13.13
CA ASP A 267 1.59 -16.30 -13.26
C ASP A 267 0.94 -15.47 -12.16
N ILE A 268 0.22 -14.43 -12.56
CA ILE A 268 -0.48 -13.53 -11.64
C ILE A 268 -1.92 -14.02 -11.54
N PRO A 269 -2.41 -14.41 -10.36
CA PRO A 269 -3.78 -14.85 -10.20
C PRO A 269 -4.77 -13.80 -10.72
N ALA A 270 -5.84 -14.24 -11.37
CA ALA A 270 -6.82 -13.34 -11.95
C ALA A 270 -7.39 -12.37 -10.90
N GLY A 271 -7.48 -11.08 -11.24
CA GLY A 271 -7.97 -10.02 -10.35
C GLY A 271 -7.00 -9.60 -9.24
N TRP A 272 -5.75 -10.09 -9.24
CA TRP A 272 -4.72 -9.61 -8.33
C TRP A 272 -3.93 -8.46 -8.96
N PRO A 273 -3.49 -7.47 -8.16
CA PRO A 273 -2.71 -6.36 -8.70
C PRO A 273 -1.38 -6.84 -9.28
N GLN A 274 -0.83 -6.11 -10.25
CA GLN A 274 0.51 -6.41 -10.77
C GLN A 274 1.56 -6.13 -9.69
N PRO A 275 2.40 -7.12 -9.30
CA PRO A 275 3.47 -6.92 -8.34
C PRO A 275 4.64 -6.13 -8.95
N GLU A 276 5.40 -5.44 -8.11
CA GLU A 276 6.67 -4.82 -8.49
C GLU A 276 7.81 -5.84 -8.33
N LEU A 277 8.09 -6.59 -9.40
CA LEU A 277 9.23 -7.51 -9.40
C LEU A 277 10.56 -6.74 -9.52
N PRO A 278 11.63 -7.20 -8.84
CA PRO A 278 12.92 -6.53 -8.88
C PRO A 278 13.53 -6.57 -10.29
N ALA A 279 13.64 -5.41 -10.94
CA ALA A 279 14.19 -5.28 -12.29
C ALA A 279 15.66 -5.77 -12.42
N ASP A 280 16.40 -5.79 -11.31
CA ASP A 280 17.79 -6.26 -11.25
C ASP A 280 17.92 -7.76 -10.92
N ASN A 281 16.81 -8.46 -10.64
CA ASN A 281 16.82 -9.88 -10.24
C ASN A 281 15.49 -10.58 -10.54
N LEU A 282 15.04 -10.54 -11.79
CA LEU A 282 13.82 -11.26 -12.21
C LEU A 282 13.96 -12.77 -11.98
N PRO A 283 12.90 -13.46 -11.47
CA PRO A 283 12.91 -14.90 -11.30
C PRO A 283 13.18 -15.66 -12.61
N THR A 284 14.07 -16.65 -12.52
CA THR A 284 14.39 -17.62 -13.58
C THR A 284 14.24 -19.02 -13.02
N ALA A 285 13.93 -20.02 -13.86
CA ALA A 285 13.81 -21.40 -13.39
C ALA A 285 15.09 -21.90 -12.66
N ALA A 286 16.27 -21.53 -13.16
CA ALA A 286 17.55 -21.91 -12.57
C ALA A 286 17.82 -21.19 -11.24
N GLY A 287 17.56 -19.88 -11.16
CA GLY A 287 17.75 -19.11 -9.93
C GLY A 287 16.75 -19.48 -8.83
N VAL A 288 15.51 -19.81 -9.19
CA VAL A 288 14.49 -20.35 -8.27
C VAL A 288 14.95 -21.70 -7.69
N ALA A 289 15.39 -22.64 -8.53
CA ALA A 289 15.87 -23.94 -8.07
C ALA A 289 17.11 -23.83 -7.16
N LEU A 290 18.03 -22.91 -7.48
CA LEU A 290 19.17 -22.61 -6.62
C LEU A 290 18.71 -21.99 -5.28
N GLY A 291 17.78 -21.04 -5.32
CA GLY A 291 17.22 -20.42 -4.12
C GLY A 291 16.54 -21.43 -3.19
N GLU A 292 15.74 -22.33 -3.74
CA GLU A 292 15.08 -23.41 -2.99
C GLU A 292 16.12 -24.33 -2.32
N SER A 293 17.17 -24.71 -3.05
CA SER A 293 18.25 -25.53 -2.50
C SER A 293 18.96 -24.80 -1.35
N LEU A 294 19.24 -23.50 -1.49
CA LEU A 294 19.90 -22.69 -0.47
C LEU A 294 19.01 -22.49 0.76
N PHE A 295 17.70 -22.33 0.57
CA PHE A 295 16.73 -22.17 1.66
C PHE A 295 16.72 -23.36 2.64
N HIS A 296 17.05 -24.55 2.14
CA HIS A 296 17.15 -25.78 2.92
C HIS A 296 18.58 -26.13 3.35
N ASP A 297 19.59 -25.34 2.95
CA ASP A 297 20.99 -25.66 3.18
C ASP A 297 21.46 -25.16 4.56
N PRO A 298 21.78 -26.05 5.52
CA PRO A 298 22.17 -25.63 6.86
C PRO A 298 23.57 -24.98 6.87
N ARG A 299 24.37 -25.14 5.81
CA ARG A 299 25.68 -24.48 5.64
C ARG A 299 25.57 -22.95 5.56
N LEU A 300 24.36 -22.41 5.42
CA LEU A 300 24.12 -20.97 5.52
C LEU A 300 24.19 -20.45 6.97
N SER A 301 24.18 -21.31 7.99
CA SER A 301 24.32 -20.93 9.39
C SER A 301 25.76 -21.03 9.90
N GLY A 302 26.10 -20.29 10.96
CA GLY A 302 27.46 -20.16 11.49
C GLY A 302 28.13 -21.48 11.90
N ASN A 303 27.35 -22.48 12.31
CA ASN A 303 27.85 -23.81 12.70
C ASN A 303 27.41 -24.93 11.74
N GLY A 304 26.70 -24.60 10.66
CA GLY A 304 26.23 -25.57 9.67
C GLY A 304 25.07 -26.45 10.12
N THR A 305 24.31 -26.09 11.16
CA THR A 305 23.23 -26.94 11.72
C THR A 305 21.82 -26.44 11.51
N GLN A 306 21.61 -25.18 11.10
CA GLN A 306 20.28 -24.58 10.94
C GLN A 306 20.10 -24.03 9.51
N SER A 307 18.92 -24.21 8.92
CA SER A 307 18.54 -23.63 7.63
C SER A 307 17.27 -22.78 7.77
N CYS A 308 16.93 -21.99 6.75
CA CYS A 308 15.73 -21.15 6.76
C CYS A 308 14.45 -22.00 6.96
N SER A 309 14.42 -23.19 6.37
CA SER A 309 13.28 -24.12 6.44
C SER A 309 12.95 -24.66 7.84
N GLU A 310 13.86 -24.54 8.81
CA GLU A 310 13.58 -24.98 10.19
C GLU A 310 12.58 -24.05 10.89
N CYS A 311 12.71 -22.73 10.69
CA CYS A 311 11.79 -21.72 11.21
C CYS A 311 10.66 -21.37 10.22
N HIS A 312 10.80 -21.76 8.95
CA HIS A 312 9.83 -21.50 7.89
C HIS A 312 9.39 -22.82 7.23
N GLN A 313 8.53 -23.56 7.92
CA GLN A 313 8.12 -24.90 7.53
C GLN A 313 7.02 -24.85 6.45
N ALA A 314 7.25 -25.45 5.28
CA ALA A 314 6.33 -25.41 4.14
C ALA A 314 4.88 -25.81 4.50
N LYS A 315 4.70 -26.89 5.28
CA LYS A 315 3.39 -27.37 5.78
C LYS A 315 2.61 -26.36 6.63
N LEU A 316 3.29 -25.34 7.17
CA LEU A 316 2.73 -24.25 7.98
C LEU A 316 2.68 -22.94 7.17
N ALA A 317 2.55 -23.05 5.85
CA ALA A 317 2.66 -21.93 4.92
C ALA A 317 3.98 -21.15 5.10
N PHE A 318 5.08 -21.87 5.31
CA PHE A 318 6.40 -21.33 5.64
C PHE A 318 6.43 -20.45 6.89
N GLY A 319 5.53 -20.68 7.85
CA GLY A 319 5.62 -20.18 9.22
C GLY A 319 6.31 -21.15 10.17
N ASP A 320 6.30 -20.80 11.46
CA ASP A 320 6.74 -21.65 12.56
C ASP A 320 5.54 -22.12 13.40
N ASN A 321 5.73 -23.10 14.29
CA ASN A 321 4.70 -23.58 15.23
C ASN A 321 4.99 -23.22 16.69
N ILE A 322 5.90 -22.28 16.93
CA ILE A 322 6.25 -21.77 18.25
C ILE A 322 6.17 -20.24 18.26
N ALA A 323 5.94 -19.67 19.46
CA ALA A 323 5.73 -18.22 19.60
C ALA A 323 6.94 -17.41 19.13
N LEU A 324 8.14 -17.82 19.55
CA LEU A 324 9.40 -17.20 19.19
C LEU A 324 10.33 -18.30 18.69
N SER A 325 10.85 -18.16 17.47
CA SER A 325 11.70 -19.18 16.86
C SER A 325 12.96 -19.41 17.68
N ILE A 326 13.43 -20.67 17.70
CA ILE A 326 14.66 -21.06 18.39
C ILE A 326 15.81 -20.95 17.38
N GLY A 327 16.78 -20.11 17.69
CA GLY A 327 17.95 -19.94 16.84
C GLY A 327 19.08 -20.94 17.09
N ILE A 328 20.18 -20.74 16.38
CA ILE A 328 21.32 -21.65 16.26
C ILE A 328 21.92 -22.11 17.61
N ASN A 329 21.89 -21.24 18.62
CA ASN A 329 22.45 -21.50 19.96
C ASN A 329 21.40 -21.94 20.99
N GLY A 330 20.14 -22.10 20.59
CA GLY A 330 19.02 -22.42 21.47
C GLY A 330 18.35 -21.19 22.10
N ASP A 331 18.80 -19.98 21.75
CA ASP A 331 18.18 -18.72 22.18
C ASP A 331 16.83 -18.51 21.47
N LEU A 332 15.88 -17.88 22.17
CA LEU A 332 14.61 -17.48 21.58
C LEU A 332 14.77 -16.15 20.83
N GLY A 333 14.18 -16.06 19.65
CA GLY A 333 14.04 -14.83 18.89
C GLY A 333 13.19 -13.78 19.61
N GLU A 334 13.11 -12.58 19.03
CA GLU A 334 12.34 -11.47 19.61
C GLU A 334 10.89 -11.40 19.10
N ARG A 335 10.61 -12.07 17.98
CA ARG A 335 9.30 -12.05 17.32
C ARG A 335 8.93 -13.42 16.76
N ASN A 336 7.64 -13.62 16.53
CA ASN A 336 7.11 -14.76 15.79
C ASN A 336 7.57 -14.72 14.33
N SER A 337 7.92 -15.89 13.78
CA SER A 337 8.33 -16.02 12.38
C SER A 337 7.15 -15.74 11.45
N MET A 338 7.30 -14.74 10.58
CA MET A 338 6.26 -14.44 9.59
C MET A 338 6.19 -15.54 8.54
N PRO A 339 4.99 -16.01 8.16
CA PRO A 339 4.85 -16.99 7.10
C PRO A 339 5.28 -16.42 5.74
N LEU A 340 5.79 -17.27 4.86
CA LEU A 340 6.35 -16.87 3.55
C LEU A 340 5.44 -17.33 2.41
N PHE A 341 4.55 -16.44 1.99
CA PHE A 341 3.73 -16.60 0.79
C PHE A 341 3.35 -15.25 0.22
N ASN A 342 3.08 -15.20 -1.09
CA ASN A 342 2.66 -14.00 -1.83
C ASN A 342 3.62 -12.81 -1.64
N LEU A 343 4.91 -13.09 -1.45
CA LEU A 343 5.92 -12.08 -1.15
C LEU A 343 6.21 -11.14 -2.32
N ALA A 344 5.86 -11.53 -3.55
CA ALA A 344 5.98 -10.66 -4.73
C ALA A 344 5.12 -9.40 -4.65
N TRP A 345 4.03 -9.43 -3.90
CA TRP A 345 3.14 -8.27 -3.71
C TRP A 345 3.51 -7.42 -2.49
N ASN A 346 4.55 -7.81 -1.77
CA ASN A 346 4.88 -7.20 -0.50
C ASN A 346 5.88 -6.04 -0.69
N PRO A 347 5.52 -4.79 -0.34
CA PRO A 347 6.39 -3.63 -0.56
C PRO A 347 7.54 -3.50 0.45
N ASN A 348 7.49 -4.22 1.57
CA ASN A 348 8.53 -4.21 2.62
C ASN A 348 8.39 -5.43 3.56
N PHE A 349 9.50 -5.84 4.17
CA PHE A 349 9.62 -7.09 4.92
C PHE A 349 9.99 -6.84 6.39
N ALA A 350 9.89 -7.89 7.20
CA ALA A 350 9.82 -7.88 8.67
C ALA A 350 8.53 -7.27 9.25
N TRP A 351 8.25 -7.60 10.51
CA TRP A 351 7.11 -7.09 11.28
C TRP A 351 7.08 -5.56 11.42
N ASP A 352 8.24 -4.89 11.35
CA ASP A 352 8.35 -3.42 11.42
C ASP A 352 8.55 -2.76 10.04
N GLY A 353 8.51 -3.54 8.95
CA GLY A 353 8.70 -3.04 7.59
C GLY A 353 10.09 -2.43 7.36
N SER A 354 11.11 -2.86 8.11
CA SER A 354 12.48 -2.31 8.02
C SER A 354 13.23 -2.69 6.76
N GLN A 355 12.88 -3.82 6.13
CA GLN A 355 13.62 -4.33 4.98
C GLN A 355 12.90 -3.99 3.67
N PRO A 356 13.55 -3.29 2.72
CA PRO A 356 12.91 -2.89 1.46
C PRO A 356 12.83 -4.02 0.44
N ARG A 357 13.65 -5.07 0.57
CA ARG A 357 13.71 -6.21 -0.35
C ARG A 357 13.78 -7.52 0.42
N ILE A 358 13.18 -8.57 -0.12
CA ILE A 358 13.19 -9.88 0.56
C ILE A 358 14.60 -10.47 0.64
N ARG A 359 15.47 -10.19 -0.33
CA ARG A 359 16.89 -10.56 -0.24
C ARG A 359 17.59 -9.95 0.97
N ASP A 360 17.23 -8.72 1.35
CA ASP A 360 17.85 -8.03 2.49
C ASP A 360 17.38 -8.66 3.80
N GLN A 361 16.09 -9.00 3.89
CA GLN A 361 15.54 -9.77 5.02
C GLN A 361 16.20 -11.15 5.16
N ALA A 362 16.41 -11.87 4.05
CA ALA A 362 17.04 -13.18 4.07
C ALA A 362 18.50 -13.11 4.58
N ILE A 363 19.27 -12.12 4.13
CA ILE A 363 20.64 -11.90 4.61
C ILE A 363 20.67 -11.41 6.06
N ALA A 364 19.70 -10.58 6.47
CA ALA A 364 19.57 -10.15 7.86
C ALA A 364 19.32 -11.34 8.80
N ALA A 365 18.40 -12.24 8.46
CA ALA A 365 18.15 -13.48 9.20
C ALA A 365 19.39 -14.39 9.25
N MET A 366 20.05 -14.57 8.10
CA MET A 366 21.27 -15.38 7.99
C MET A 366 22.40 -14.86 8.90
N THR A 367 22.53 -13.55 9.07
CA THR A 367 23.62 -12.93 9.85
C THR A 367 23.24 -12.54 11.27
N ASN A 368 21.96 -12.68 11.65
CA ASN A 368 21.50 -12.35 12.99
C ASN A 368 22.12 -13.33 14.00
N PRO A 369 22.82 -12.84 15.05
CA PRO A 369 23.51 -13.69 16.02
C PRO A 369 22.58 -14.52 16.90
N ILE A 370 21.30 -14.16 16.99
CA ILE A 370 20.27 -14.96 17.68
C ILE A 370 19.76 -16.03 16.75
N GLU A 371 19.58 -15.74 15.45
CA GLU A 371 19.02 -16.67 14.46
C GLU A 371 20.12 -17.61 13.92
N MET A 372 20.71 -17.31 12.77
CA MET A 372 21.64 -18.22 12.08
C MET A 372 23.13 -17.93 12.32
N ASP A 373 23.48 -16.79 12.94
CA ASP A 373 24.84 -16.35 13.32
C ASP A 373 25.93 -16.58 12.24
N ALA A 374 25.58 -16.41 10.97
CA ALA A 374 26.49 -16.72 9.89
C ALA A 374 27.50 -15.59 9.66
N ASN A 375 28.75 -15.97 9.43
CA ASN A 375 29.73 -15.07 8.80
C ASN A 375 29.65 -15.24 7.27
N PRO A 376 29.23 -14.23 6.50
CA PRO A 376 29.03 -14.37 5.05
C PRO A 376 30.27 -14.83 4.28
N ALA A 377 31.47 -14.44 4.73
CA ALA A 377 32.72 -14.86 4.08
C ALA A 377 33.00 -16.36 4.28
N VAL A 378 32.64 -16.89 5.45
CA VAL A 378 32.77 -18.32 5.76
C VAL A 378 31.74 -19.14 4.98
N VAL A 379 30.50 -18.64 4.87
CA VAL A 379 29.45 -19.27 4.06
C VAL A 379 29.89 -19.37 2.60
N VAL A 380 30.35 -18.26 2.01
CA VAL A 380 30.84 -18.25 0.61
C VAL A 380 31.98 -19.26 0.43
N ALA A 381 33.02 -19.20 1.27
CA ALA A 381 34.16 -20.13 1.18
C ALA A 381 33.73 -21.60 1.33
N THR A 382 32.70 -21.87 2.15
CA THR A 382 32.16 -23.22 2.33
C THR A 382 31.45 -23.71 1.06
N LEU A 383 30.58 -22.88 0.48
CA LEU A 383 29.82 -23.22 -0.73
C LEU A 383 30.73 -23.37 -1.96
N GLU A 384 31.82 -22.60 -2.06
CA GLU A 384 32.81 -22.70 -3.15
C GLU A 384 33.49 -24.08 -3.22
N THR A 385 33.57 -24.81 -2.10
CA THR A 385 34.16 -26.16 -2.09
C THR A 385 33.27 -27.22 -2.74
N ASP A 386 31.99 -26.91 -2.97
CA ASP A 386 31.01 -27.84 -3.53
C ASP A 386 30.84 -27.61 -5.05
N GLU A 387 31.29 -28.58 -5.85
CA GLU A 387 31.20 -28.50 -7.32
C GLU A 387 29.75 -28.42 -7.82
N THR A 388 28.81 -29.04 -7.10
CA THR A 388 27.39 -29.04 -7.47
C THR A 388 26.79 -27.66 -7.27
N VAL A 389 27.11 -27.01 -6.15
CA VAL A 389 26.65 -25.65 -5.85
C VAL A 389 27.24 -24.67 -6.86
N ARG A 390 28.55 -24.73 -7.13
CA ARG A 390 29.20 -23.90 -8.17
C ARG A 390 28.54 -24.06 -9.55
N ALA A 391 28.22 -25.28 -9.97
CA ALA A 391 27.51 -25.53 -11.23
C ALA A 391 26.09 -24.95 -11.23
N ALA A 392 25.39 -24.97 -10.09
CA ALA A 392 24.08 -24.35 -9.96
C ALA A 392 24.15 -22.81 -10.06
N PHE A 393 25.16 -22.17 -9.46
CA PHE A 393 25.43 -20.73 -9.65
C PHE A 393 25.76 -20.39 -11.11
N ALA A 394 26.59 -21.22 -11.78
CA ALA A 394 26.87 -21.05 -13.21
C ALA A 394 25.62 -21.12 -14.08
N THR A 395 24.70 -22.01 -13.73
CA THR A 395 23.42 -22.13 -14.45
C THR A 395 22.48 -20.94 -14.17
N ALA A 396 22.44 -20.45 -12.93
CA ALA A 396 21.56 -19.37 -12.52
C ALA A 396 22.03 -17.97 -12.94
N PHE A 397 23.35 -17.72 -12.88
CA PHE A 397 23.94 -16.38 -13.04
C PHE A 397 24.93 -16.26 -14.21
N GLY A 398 25.23 -17.37 -14.90
CA GLY A 398 26.09 -17.38 -16.10
C GLY A 398 27.56 -17.69 -15.84
N ASP A 399 27.99 -17.74 -14.57
CA ASP A 399 29.33 -18.15 -14.14
C ASP A 399 29.30 -18.74 -12.71
N ASP A 400 30.35 -19.44 -12.31
CA ASP A 400 30.40 -20.16 -11.02
C ASP A 400 30.77 -19.31 -9.81
N GLU A 401 30.82 -17.97 -9.95
CA GLU A 401 31.12 -17.05 -8.85
C GLU A 401 29.99 -17.09 -7.80
N ILE A 402 30.37 -17.36 -6.55
CA ILE A 402 29.48 -17.35 -5.38
C ILE A 402 29.78 -16.09 -4.57
N THR A 403 28.76 -15.27 -4.34
CA THR A 403 28.85 -14.10 -3.46
C THR A 403 27.63 -14.02 -2.56
N THR A 404 27.73 -13.32 -1.43
CA THR A 404 26.59 -13.05 -0.55
C THR A 404 25.43 -12.37 -1.30
N ILE A 405 25.75 -11.51 -2.28
CA ILE A 405 24.75 -10.87 -3.14
C ILE A 405 24.01 -11.91 -3.99
N ARG A 406 24.73 -12.84 -4.62
CA ARG A 406 24.12 -13.89 -5.45
C ARG A 406 23.35 -14.92 -4.61
N ILE A 407 23.79 -15.22 -3.39
CA ILE A 407 23.03 -16.01 -2.41
C ILE A 407 21.69 -15.33 -2.11
N GLY A 408 21.71 -14.05 -1.72
CA GLY A 408 20.49 -13.28 -1.45
C GLY A 408 19.57 -13.19 -2.68
N ARG A 409 20.13 -13.02 -3.88
CA ARG A 409 19.36 -13.00 -5.14
C ARG A 409 18.72 -14.35 -5.47
N ALA A 410 19.42 -15.46 -5.27
CA ALA A 410 18.84 -16.79 -5.49
C ALA A 410 17.68 -17.03 -4.51
N LEU A 411 17.88 -16.75 -3.21
CA LEU A 411 16.83 -16.83 -2.20
C LEU A 411 15.62 -15.95 -2.56
N GLU A 412 15.84 -14.71 -2.99
CA GLU A 412 14.76 -13.82 -3.45
C GLU A 412 13.98 -14.40 -4.63
N GLN A 413 14.64 -14.99 -5.63
CA GLN A 413 13.94 -15.61 -6.74
C GLN A 413 13.01 -16.74 -6.27
N PHE A 414 13.47 -17.62 -5.38
CA PHE A 414 12.62 -18.68 -4.80
C PHE A 414 11.46 -18.09 -3.99
N LEU A 415 11.75 -17.19 -3.05
CA LEU A 415 10.75 -16.62 -2.14
C LEU A 415 9.64 -15.85 -2.86
N LEU A 416 9.96 -15.16 -3.96
CA LEU A 416 8.96 -14.47 -4.79
C LEU A 416 8.01 -15.44 -5.49
N THR A 417 8.42 -16.69 -5.76
CA THR A 417 7.59 -17.71 -6.42
C THR A 417 6.66 -18.48 -5.48
N LEU A 418 6.73 -18.23 -4.17
CA LEU A 418 5.84 -18.84 -3.20
C LEU A 418 4.44 -18.19 -3.27
N VAL A 419 3.66 -18.54 -4.28
CA VAL A 419 2.31 -18.00 -4.54
C VAL A 419 1.24 -18.95 -3.99
N SER A 420 0.35 -18.40 -3.16
CA SER A 420 -0.81 -19.09 -2.59
C SER A 420 -2.09 -18.38 -3.03
N SER A 421 -2.83 -19.02 -3.93
CA SER A 421 -3.94 -18.40 -4.66
C SER A 421 -5.05 -19.40 -5.05
N ASP A 422 -5.07 -20.59 -4.44
CA ASP A 422 -6.03 -21.66 -4.76
C ASP A 422 -6.87 -22.09 -3.55
N SER A 423 -7.11 -21.16 -2.62
CA SER A 423 -7.94 -21.41 -1.44
C SER A 423 -9.41 -21.64 -1.80
N LYS A 424 -10.21 -22.14 -0.85
CA LYS A 424 -11.67 -22.29 -1.06
C LYS A 424 -12.32 -20.95 -1.41
N PHE A 425 -11.85 -19.86 -0.79
CA PHE A 425 -12.28 -18.51 -1.13
C PHE A 425 -11.95 -18.15 -2.59
N ASP A 426 -10.72 -18.41 -3.05
CA ASP A 426 -10.32 -18.13 -4.43
C ASP A 426 -11.16 -18.95 -5.43
N GLN A 427 -11.42 -20.21 -5.13
CA GLN A 427 -12.31 -21.08 -5.91
C GLN A 427 -13.75 -20.57 -5.97
N MET A 428 -14.24 -19.95 -4.89
CA MET A 428 -15.57 -19.33 -4.87
C MET A 428 -15.60 -18.08 -5.74
N VAL A 429 -14.59 -17.22 -5.64
CA VAL A 429 -14.46 -16.01 -6.50
C VAL A 429 -14.38 -16.40 -7.97
N ALA A 430 -13.71 -17.51 -8.29
CA ALA A 430 -13.65 -18.08 -9.65
C ALA A 430 -14.96 -18.76 -10.11
N GLY A 431 -15.97 -18.87 -9.24
CA GLY A 431 -17.25 -19.53 -9.54
C GLY A 431 -17.18 -21.06 -9.61
N HIS A 432 -16.13 -21.67 -9.06
CA HIS A 432 -15.92 -23.12 -9.06
C HIS A 432 -16.51 -23.81 -7.82
N THR A 433 -16.79 -23.06 -6.76
CA THR A 433 -17.40 -23.59 -5.53
C THR A 433 -18.25 -22.53 -4.82
N GLU A 434 -18.96 -22.94 -3.76
CA GLU A 434 -19.74 -22.05 -2.92
C GLU A 434 -19.25 -22.12 -1.48
N LEU A 435 -19.39 -21.00 -0.77
CA LEU A 435 -19.24 -20.97 0.68
C LEU A 435 -20.49 -21.56 1.34
N THR A 436 -20.31 -22.25 2.46
CA THR A 436 -21.40 -22.66 3.34
C THR A 436 -22.08 -21.43 3.94
N ALA A 437 -23.31 -21.56 4.45
CA ALA A 437 -24.02 -20.44 5.08
C ALA A 437 -23.22 -19.77 6.20
N GLN A 438 -22.46 -20.53 7.00
CA GLN A 438 -21.61 -20.00 8.06
C GLN A 438 -20.40 -19.24 7.52
N GLU A 439 -19.72 -19.78 6.50
CA GLU A 439 -18.60 -19.09 5.85
C GLU A 439 -19.06 -17.82 5.12
N THR A 440 -20.21 -17.85 4.46
CA THR A 440 -20.83 -16.67 3.84
C THR A 440 -21.16 -15.61 4.90
N ARG A 441 -21.74 -16.00 6.04
CA ARG A 441 -21.99 -15.08 7.15
C ARG A 441 -20.69 -14.46 7.67
N GLY A 442 -19.63 -15.26 7.82
CA GLY A 442 -18.31 -14.77 8.22
C GLY A 442 -17.73 -13.77 7.23
N MET A 443 -17.86 -14.05 5.94
CA MET A 443 -17.43 -13.15 4.86
C MET A 443 -18.22 -11.83 4.87
N GLU A 444 -19.54 -11.89 5.07
CA GLU A 444 -20.38 -10.71 5.21
C GLU A 444 -19.95 -9.87 6.41
N LEU A 445 -19.76 -10.48 7.57
CA LEU A 445 -19.26 -9.80 8.77
C LEU A 445 -17.91 -9.14 8.50
N PHE A 446 -16.97 -9.87 7.88
CA PHE A 446 -15.62 -9.38 7.59
C PHE A 446 -15.61 -8.10 6.74
N ASN A 447 -16.52 -8.02 5.76
CA ASN A 447 -16.61 -6.92 4.79
C ASN A 447 -17.71 -5.89 5.12
N THR A 448 -18.40 -6.05 6.25
CA THR A 448 -19.42 -5.13 6.71
C THR A 448 -18.90 -4.34 7.88
N GLU A 449 -19.27 -3.06 7.91
CA GLU A 449 -18.91 -2.18 9.01
C GLU A 449 -19.80 -2.42 10.22
N PHE A 450 -19.28 -2.03 11.37
CA PHE A 450 -20.10 -1.81 12.54
C PHE A 450 -20.62 -0.36 12.56
N ASP A 451 -21.80 -0.12 12.00
CA ASP A 451 -22.51 1.19 12.05
C ASP A 451 -23.93 1.02 12.60
N PRO A 452 -24.13 1.32 13.91
CA PRO A 452 -25.45 1.27 14.54
C PRO A 452 -26.51 2.17 13.89
N ARG A 453 -26.16 3.29 13.22
CA ARG A 453 -27.14 4.18 12.56
C ARG A 453 -27.87 3.49 11.43
N GLN A 454 -27.11 2.75 10.62
CA GLN A 454 -27.59 2.04 9.46
C GLN A 454 -28.10 0.63 9.82
N ARG A 455 -28.12 0.30 11.12
CA ARG A 455 -28.43 -1.03 11.67
C ARG A 455 -27.53 -2.11 11.06
N GLN A 456 -26.26 -1.77 10.86
CA GLN A 456 -25.22 -2.66 10.34
C GLN A 456 -24.30 -3.07 11.49
N PHE A 457 -24.10 -4.38 11.61
CA PHE A 457 -23.39 -4.99 12.72
C PHE A 457 -22.37 -6.00 12.17
N GLY A 458 -21.41 -5.50 11.38
CA GLY A 458 -20.28 -6.26 10.87
C GLY A 458 -19.06 -6.24 11.80
N ALA A 459 -17.93 -6.71 11.29
CA ALA A 459 -16.68 -6.90 12.03
C ALA A 459 -15.55 -5.93 11.61
N ASP A 460 -15.73 -5.21 10.50
CA ASP A 460 -14.84 -4.14 10.05
C ASP A 460 -13.38 -4.54 9.73
N CYS A 461 -13.12 -5.83 9.57
CA CYS A 461 -11.79 -6.38 9.36
C CYS A 461 -11.13 -5.91 8.05
N PHE A 462 -11.94 -5.69 7.02
CA PHE A 462 -11.51 -5.35 5.66
C PHE A 462 -10.72 -4.04 5.55
N HIS A 463 -10.82 -3.15 6.55
CA HIS A 463 -10.06 -1.90 6.59
C HIS A 463 -8.54 -2.10 6.63
N CYS A 464 -8.10 -3.14 7.34
CA CYS A 464 -6.68 -3.46 7.47
C CYS A 464 -6.36 -4.71 6.65
N HIS A 465 -7.29 -5.67 6.62
CA HIS A 465 -7.14 -6.94 5.92
C HIS A 465 -7.98 -6.98 4.64
N GLY A 466 -7.83 -5.95 3.81
CA GLY A 466 -8.60 -5.79 2.58
C GLY A 466 -7.93 -6.35 1.33
N GLY A 467 -8.60 -6.20 0.19
CA GLY A 467 -8.05 -6.55 -1.11
C GLY A 467 -7.91 -8.06 -1.36
N SER A 468 -7.38 -8.41 -2.54
CA SER A 468 -7.13 -9.81 -2.92
C SER A 468 -6.07 -10.49 -2.05
N LEU A 469 -5.28 -9.73 -1.30
CA LEU A 469 -4.19 -10.22 -0.44
C LEU A 469 -4.55 -10.25 1.04
N PHE A 470 -5.73 -9.77 1.45
CA PHE A 470 -6.16 -9.67 2.85
C PHE A 470 -5.16 -8.92 3.74
N THR A 471 -4.60 -7.82 3.21
CA THR A 471 -3.68 -6.90 3.89
C THR A 471 -3.59 -5.59 3.10
N ASP A 472 -3.43 -4.49 3.83
CA ASP A 472 -3.08 -3.17 3.29
C ASP A 472 -1.58 -2.88 3.35
N PHE A 473 -0.78 -3.82 3.86
CA PHE A 473 0.66 -3.73 4.11
C PHE A 473 1.12 -2.55 4.99
N ALA A 474 0.19 -1.81 5.59
CA ALA A 474 0.48 -0.63 6.40
C ALA A 474 1.00 -1.04 7.79
N ALA A 475 1.65 -0.10 8.48
CA ALA A 475 2.01 -0.28 9.88
C ALA A 475 0.85 0.20 10.76
N LYS A 476 0.31 -0.68 11.62
CA LYS A 476 -0.83 -0.41 12.48
C LYS A 476 -0.59 -0.88 13.91
N ASN A 477 -1.25 -0.24 14.87
CA ASN A 477 -1.33 -0.71 16.24
C ASN A 477 -2.73 -1.28 16.45
N ASN A 478 -2.83 -2.57 16.75
CA ASN A 478 -4.10 -3.28 16.97
C ASN A 478 -4.51 -3.37 18.44
N GLY A 479 -3.90 -2.56 19.31
CA GLY A 479 -4.28 -2.42 20.71
C GLY A 479 -3.89 -3.60 21.60
N LEU A 480 -2.83 -4.34 21.30
CA LEU A 480 -2.36 -5.44 22.15
C LEU A 480 -2.01 -4.98 23.57
N ASP A 481 -1.33 -3.84 23.69
CA ASP A 481 -0.83 -3.31 24.95
C ASP A 481 -1.09 -1.80 25.04
N LEU A 482 -1.40 -1.29 26.24
CA LEU A 482 -1.41 0.17 26.49
C LEU A 482 -0.03 0.80 26.31
N ARG A 483 1.02 0.03 26.59
CA ARG A 483 2.41 0.40 26.35
C ARG A 483 3.15 -0.84 25.87
N SER A 484 3.42 -0.90 24.57
CA SER A 484 4.17 -2.01 24.00
C SER A 484 5.61 -2.04 24.51
N ILE A 485 6.13 -3.24 24.73
CA ILE A 485 7.56 -3.46 25.05
C ILE A 485 8.40 -3.32 23.78
N ASP A 486 7.89 -3.82 22.65
CA ASP A 486 8.51 -3.66 21.35
C ASP A 486 8.01 -2.40 20.67
N ALA A 487 8.94 -1.46 20.44
CA ALA A 487 8.63 -0.20 19.77
C ALA A 487 8.17 -0.39 18.30
N GLY A 488 8.34 -1.57 17.70
CA GLY A 488 7.85 -1.90 16.36
C GLY A 488 8.43 -0.97 15.30
N ARG A 489 7.57 -0.39 14.45
CA ARG A 489 7.94 0.54 13.38
C ARG A 489 8.74 1.76 13.86
N ALA A 490 8.53 2.23 15.09
CA ALA A 490 9.29 3.35 15.64
C ALA A 490 10.80 3.05 15.80
N LYS A 491 11.22 1.78 15.84
CA LYS A 491 12.66 1.42 15.77
C LYS A 491 13.30 1.83 14.44
N VAL A 492 12.49 1.87 13.38
CA VAL A 492 12.92 2.20 12.01
C VAL A 492 12.80 3.70 11.75
N THR A 493 11.68 4.30 12.15
CA THR A 493 11.36 5.71 11.81
C THR A 493 11.88 6.71 12.84
N GLY A 494 12.01 6.30 14.11
CA GLY A 494 12.29 7.21 15.24
C GLY A 494 11.07 8.03 15.68
N GLU A 495 9.91 7.85 15.05
CA GLU A 495 8.71 8.66 15.29
C GLU A 495 7.82 8.08 16.40
N GLN A 496 7.40 8.94 17.33
CA GLN A 496 6.53 8.53 18.45
C GLN A 496 5.14 8.09 17.99
N SER A 497 4.66 8.59 16.84
CA SER A 497 3.40 8.17 16.23
C SER A 497 3.43 6.73 15.74
N ASP A 498 4.60 6.13 15.56
CA ASP A 498 4.78 4.75 15.07
C ASP A 498 5.07 3.73 16.17
N TYR A 499 5.04 4.16 17.43
CA TYR A 499 5.37 3.31 18.56
C TYR A 499 4.37 2.15 18.70
N GLY A 500 4.89 0.92 18.73
CA GLY A 500 4.08 -0.30 18.84
C GLY A 500 3.22 -0.58 17.60
N LYS A 501 3.51 0.07 16.46
CA LYS A 501 2.91 -0.30 15.17
C LYS A 501 3.70 -1.42 14.52
N PHE A 502 2.97 -2.34 13.91
CA PHE A 502 3.51 -3.45 13.14
C PHE A 502 2.80 -3.54 11.81
N LYS A 503 3.51 -4.07 10.81
CA LYS A 503 2.96 -4.37 9.50
C LYS A 503 1.71 -5.25 9.64
N THR A 504 0.63 -4.89 8.96
CA THR A 504 -0.57 -5.73 8.84
C THR A 504 -0.22 -7.00 8.04
N PRO A 505 -0.26 -8.20 8.63
CA PRO A 505 0.01 -9.43 7.89
C PRO A 505 -1.16 -9.78 6.96
N SER A 506 -0.87 -10.53 5.90
CA SER A 506 -1.92 -11.16 5.08
C SER A 506 -2.64 -12.23 5.90
N LEU A 507 -3.97 -12.30 5.80
CA LEU A 507 -4.76 -13.38 6.40
C LEU A 507 -4.88 -14.64 5.53
N ARG A 508 -4.24 -14.67 4.35
CA ARG A 508 -4.13 -15.92 3.58
C ARG A 508 -3.39 -16.95 4.42
N ASN A 509 -3.82 -18.20 4.39
CA ASN A 509 -3.27 -19.28 5.20
C ASN A 509 -3.22 -19.04 6.73
N VAL A 510 -4.03 -18.10 7.27
CA VAL A 510 -4.00 -17.77 8.70
C VAL A 510 -4.36 -18.97 9.60
N ALA A 511 -5.11 -19.94 9.10
CA ALA A 511 -5.44 -21.15 9.85
C ALA A 511 -4.24 -22.12 10.04
N LEU A 512 -3.12 -21.88 9.36
CA LEU A 512 -1.91 -22.73 9.40
C LEU A 512 -0.75 -22.11 10.18
N THR A 513 -0.88 -20.85 10.61
CA THR A 513 0.25 -20.00 11.03
C THR A 513 0.14 -19.57 12.49
N ALA A 514 -0.51 -20.40 13.31
CA ALA A 514 -0.48 -20.24 14.76
C ALA A 514 0.94 -20.52 15.30
N PRO A 515 1.36 -19.86 16.39
CA PRO A 515 0.62 -18.86 17.16
C PRO A 515 0.66 -17.46 16.53
N TYR A 516 -0.23 -16.58 16.97
CA TYR A 516 -0.54 -15.31 16.32
C TYR A 516 0.06 -14.07 17.00
N MET A 517 0.09 -12.97 16.25
CA MET A 517 0.71 -11.67 16.57
C MET A 517 2.24 -11.69 16.45
N HIS A 518 2.84 -10.50 16.48
CA HIS A 518 4.29 -10.33 16.37
C HIS A 518 5.09 -11.03 17.47
N ASP A 519 4.47 -11.37 18.60
CA ASP A 519 5.08 -12.05 19.73
C ASP A 519 4.50 -13.44 20.02
N GLY A 520 3.61 -13.94 19.14
CA GLY A 520 3.06 -15.28 19.25
C GLY A 520 2.21 -15.51 20.50
N ARG A 521 1.61 -14.48 21.10
CA ARG A 521 0.90 -14.58 22.40
C ARG A 521 -0.45 -15.31 22.34
N PHE A 522 -1.00 -15.55 21.16
CA PHE A 522 -2.31 -16.18 20.98
C PHE A 522 -2.17 -17.52 20.25
N ASP A 523 -2.64 -18.60 20.87
CA ASP A 523 -2.51 -19.95 20.33
C ASP A 523 -3.57 -20.28 19.26
N THR A 524 -4.72 -19.61 19.32
CA THR A 524 -5.89 -19.94 18.50
C THR A 524 -6.53 -18.71 17.85
N LEU A 525 -7.26 -18.90 16.75
CA LEU A 525 -8.04 -17.82 16.14
C LEU A 525 -9.14 -17.32 17.08
N GLU A 526 -9.63 -18.18 17.97
CA GLU A 526 -10.56 -17.85 19.03
C GLU A 526 -9.95 -16.83 20.02
N ASP A 527 -8.67 -16.99 20.39
CA ASP A 527 -7.95 -16.01 21.22
C ASP A 527 -7.80 -14.67 20.51
N VAL A 528 -7.49 -14.70 19.20
CA VAL A 528 -7.44 -13.50 18.35
C VAL A 528 -8.81 -12.81 18.30
N MET A 529 -9.90 -13.56 18.13
CA MET A 529 -11.25 -12.98 18.16
C MET A 529 -11.60 -12.39 19.52
N ASN A 530 -11.21 -13.05 20.62
CA ASN A 530 -11.41 -12.52 21.97
C ASN A 530 -10.69 -11.19 22.19
N HIS A 531 -9.49 -11.03 21.62
CA HIS A 531 -8.79 -9.74 21.61
C HIS A 531 -9.61 -8.65 20.91
N TYR A 532 -10.06 -8.88 19.67
CA TYR A 532 -10.79 -7.85 18.92
C TYR A 532 -12.19 -7.54 19.47
N VAL A 533 -12.81 -8.46 20.22
CA VAL A 533 -14.13 -8.23 20.84
C VAL A 533 -14.03 -7.56 22.21
N GLY A 534 -12.96 -7.81 22.98
CA GLY A 534 -12.90 -7.35 24.36
C GLY A 534 -11.52 -7.08 24.96
N GLY A 535 -10.44 -7.33 24.22
CA GLY A 535 -9.06 -7.16 24.69
C GLY A 535 -8.36 -5.90 24.18
N VAL A 536 -8.96 -5.16 23.24
CA VAL A 536 -8.34 -4.00 22.60
C VAL A 536 -8.02 -2.92 23.64
N GLN A 537 -6.74 -2.71 23.89
CA GLN A 537 -6.20 -1.57 24.61
C GLN A 537 -6.23 -0.32 23.73
N ARG A 538 -6.31 0.86 24.35
CA ARG A 538 -6.45 2.14 23.66
C ARG A 538 -5.25 3.08 23.88
N PRO A 539 -4.04 2.73 23.39
CA PRO A 539 -2.92 3.66 23.37
C PRO A 539 -3.15 4.79 22.35
N ASP A 540 -2.39 5.88 22.48
CA ASP A 540 -2.43 7.03 21.54
C ASP A 540 -2.17 6.63 20.08
N GLN A 541 -1.47 5.52 19.85
CA GLN A 541 -1.13 4.99 18.53
C GLN A 541 -2.17 4.02 17.94
N LEU A 542 -3.22 3.65 18.69
CA LEU A 542 -4.27 2.71 18.23
C LEU A 542 -4.80 3.11 16.84
N ASP A 543 -4.97 2.16 15.92
CA ASP A 543 -5.52 2.46 14.60
C ASP A 543 -6.92 3.10 14.69
N PRO A 544 -7.20 4.19 13.95
CA PRO A 544 -8.51 4.84 13.94
C PRO A 544 -9.69 3.92 13.66
N ASN A 545 -9.51 2.90 12.81
CA ASN A 545 -10.58 1.96 12.46
C ASN A 545 -10.91 1.04 13.64
N LEU A 546 -10.01 0.84 14.61
CA LEU A 546 -10.33 0.18 15.87
C LEU A 546 -10.84 1.17 16.93
N ALA A 547 -10.26 2.37 16.97
CA ALA A 547 -10.61 3.40 17.95
C ALA A 547 -12.02 3.98 17.77
N LYS A 548 -12.64 3.84 16.58
CA LYS A 548 -14.02 4.27 16.32
C LYS A 548 -15.09 3.38 16.97
N HIS A 549 -14.77 2.13 17.33
CA HIS A 549 -15.70 1.23 17.99
C HIS A 549 -15.81 1.51 19.49
N PRO A 550 -16.97 1.27 20.14
CA PRO A 550 -17.09 1.42 21.59
C PRO A 550 -16.06 0.54 22.33
N GLY A 551 -15.50 1.04 23.43
CA GLY A 551 -14.64 0.20 24.28
C GLY A 551 -15.45 -0.97 24.83
N PRO A 552 -14.97 -2.24 24.79
CA PRO A 552 -13.58 -2.70 24.59
C PRO A 552 -13.20 -3.27 23.20
N GLY A 553 -13.98 -3.04 22.13
CA GLY A 553 -13.72 -3.65 20.82
C GLY A 553 -14.97 -3.74 19.95
N VAL A 554 -14.95 -4.60 18.93
CA VAL A 554 -16.12 -4.82 18.06
C VAL A 554 -17.09 -5.80 18.73
N PRO A 555 -18.34 -5.41 19.03
CA PRO A 555 -19.24 -6.27 19.79
C PRO A 555 -19.82 -7.38 18.90
N LEU A 556 -19.21 -8.56 18.95
CA LEU A 556 -19.62 -9.74 18.19
C LEU A 556 -20.21 -10.84 19.10
N SER A 557 -21.30 -11.46 18.66
CA SER A 557 -21.86 -12.66 19.28
C SER A 557 -20.90 -13.86 19.13
N LEU A 558 -21.09 -14.93 19.91
CA LEU A 558 -20.28 -16.15 19.73
C LEU A 558 -20.50 -16.76 18.33
N GLU A 559 -21.74 -16.75 17.84
CA GLU A 559 -22.07 -17.26 16.51
C GLU A 559 -21.37 -16.46 15.40
N ASP A 560 -21.33 -15.12 15.52
CA ASP A 560 -20.62 -14.26 14.55
C ASP A 560 -19.10 -14.46 14.60
N ARG A 561 -18.53 -14.71 15.78
CA ARG A 561 -17.10 -15.07 15.93
C ARG A 561 -16.80 -16.39 15.24
N ASP A 562 -17.62 -17.41 15.48
CA ASP A 562 -17.46 -18.73 14.84
C ASP A 562 -17.61 -18.62 13.32
N ALA A 563 -18.52 -17.78 12.84
CA ALA A 563 -18.70 -17.50 11.41
C ALA A 563 -17.46 -16.83 10.80
N LEU A 564 -16.90 -15.80 11.44
CA LEU A 564 -15.65 -15.17 11.01
C LEU A 564 -14.49 -16.17 10.95
N ILE A 565 -14.33 -17.00 11.99
CA ILE A 565 -13.29 -18.04 12.00
C ILE A 565 -13.51 -19.05 10.87
N ALA A 566 -14.75 -19.45 10.61
CA ALA A 566 -15.08 -20.32 9.48
C ALA A 566 -14.68 -19.67 8.15
N PHE A 567 -14.96 -18.39 7.96
CA PHE A 567 -14.52 -17.63 6.78
C PHE A 567 -12.99 -17.55 6.67
N LEU A 568 -12.27 -17.21 7.75
CA LEU A 568 -10.80 -17.14 7.74
C LEU A 568 -10.16 -18.47 7.33
N LYS A 569 -10.76 -19.60 7.74
CA LYS A 569 -10.31 -20.95 7.32
C LYS A 569 -10.44 -21.18 5.81
N THR A 570 -11.38 -20.51 5.13
CA THR A 570 -11.52 -20.58 3.67
C THR A 570 -10.37 -19.95 2.91
N LEU A 571 -9.55 -19.11 3.57
CA LEU A 571 -8.37 -18.45 3.01
C LEU A 571 -7.12 -19.34 2.99
N THR A 572 -7.26 -20.60 3.42
CA THR A 572 -6.18 -21.60 3.40
C THR A 572 -6.13 -22.27 2.04
N ASP A 573 -4.94 -22.25 1.43
CA ASP A 573 -4.66 -22.98 0.20
C ASP A 573 -4.09 -24.36 0.53
N PRO A 574 -4.87 -25.45 0.37
CA PRO A 574 -4.42 -26.78 0.72
C PRO A 574 -3.31 -27.29 -0.20
N LYS A 575 -3.18 -26.77 -1.43
CA LYS A 575 -2.10 -27.15 -2.34
C LYS A 575 -0.79 -26.49 -1.92
N PHE A 576 -0.84 -25.23 -1.51
CA PHE A 576 0.34 -24.53 -0.99
C PHE A 576 0.90 -25.22 0.27
N ALA A 577 0.02 -25.63 1.18
CA ALA A 577 0.41 -26.33 2.42
C ALA A 577 0.88 -27.78 2.22
N ALA A 578 0.68 -28.36 1.03
CA ALA A 578 1.08 -29.72 0.69
C ALA A 578 2.43 -29.80 -0.05
N ASN A 579 3.02 -28.65 -0.38
CA ASN A 579 4.31 -28.54 -1.08
C ASN A 579 5.51 -28.79 -0.17
#